data_AF-A0A7J8N1I3-F1
#
_entry.id   AF-A0A7J8N1I3-F1
#
_cell.length_a   1.000
_cell.length_b   1.000
_cell.length_c   1.000
_cell.angle_alpha   90.00
_cell.angle_beta   90.00
_cell.angle_gamma   90.00
#
_symmetry.space_group_name_H-M   'P 1'
#
loop_
_entity.id
_entity.type
_entity.pdbx_description
1 polymer ?
#
loop_
_entity_poly.entity_id
_entity_poly.type
_entity_poly.pdbx_seq_one_letter_code
_entity_poly.pdbx_strand_id
1 'polypeptide(L)'
;VAFKSREDHRKQLELEEARKAGLAPAEVDEDGKEINPHIPQYMSSAPWYLNAERPSLKHQRKWKSDPNYTKSWYDRGAKIFQAEKYRKGACENCGAMTHDAKSCMERPRKKGAKWTNMHIAPDEKIETFELDYDGKRDRWNGYDASTYARVIERYEARVDEAKVDESKQMDFAKVEKRVRTTGGGSTGTVRNLRIREDTAKYLLNLDVNSAYYDPKTRSMREDPLPDADPNEKFYEGDNQYRMSGQALEFKQLNIHAWEAF
;
A
#
# COMPACT_ATOMS: atom_id res chain seq x y z
N VAL A 1 -45.32 -3.85 9.11
CA VAL A 1 -45.06 -2.53 9.72
C VAL A 1 -46.05 -2.34 10.84
N ALA A 2 -45.65 -2.60 12.10
CA ALA A 2 -46.50 -2.32 13.24
C ALA A 2 -46.56 -0.79 13.44
N PHE A 3 -47.76 -0.23 13.60
CA PHE A 3 -47.92 1.17 13.97
C PHE A 3 -47.27 1.39 15.34
N LYS A 4 -46.17 2.15 15.38
CA LYS A 4 -45.59 2.62 16.64
C LYS A 4 -46.54 3.63 17.28
N SER A 5 -46.76 3.55 18.59
CA SER A 5 -47.57 4.56 19.29
C SER A 5 -46.86 5.92 19.23
N ARG A 6 -47.62 7.01 19.40
CA ARG A 6 -47.04 8.37 19.46
C ARG A 6 -46.00 8.50 20.58
N GLU A 7 -46.21 7.78 21.68
CA GLU A 7 -45.28 7.72 22.81
C GLU A 7 -43.98 7.01 22.44
N ASP A 8 -44.05 5.90 21.70
CA ASP A 8 -42.86 5.16 21.26
C ASP A 8 -42.02 5.95 20.25
N HIS A 9 -42.68 6.68 19.34
CA HIS A 9 -41.98 7.56 18.40
C HIS A 9 -41.26 8.70 19.14
N ARG A 10 -41.90 9.29 20.16
CA ARG A 10 -41.28 10.33 20.99
C ARG A 10 -40.10 9.77 21.77
N LYS A 11 -40.25 8.60 22.41
CA LYS A 11 -39.16 7.92 23.12
C LYS A 11 -37.98 7.61 22.20
N GLN A 12 -38.24 7.21 20.96
CA GLN A 12 -37.19 6.95 19.98
C GLN A 12 -36.42 8.21 19.61
N LEU A 13 -37.10 9.34 19.36
CA LEU A 13 -36.45 10.62 19.08
C LEU A 13 -35.62 11.11 20.27
N GLU A 14 -36.17 11.05 21.49
CA GLU A 14 -35.47 11.44 22.72
C GLU A 14 -34.22 10.55 22.95
N LEU A 15 -34.32 9.25 22.64
CA LEU A 15 -33.20 8.31 22.73
C LEU A 15 -32.14 8.58 21.65
N GLU A 16 -32.53 8.91 20.43
CA GLU A 16 -31.61 9.32 19.36
C GLU A 16 -30.90 10.63 19.70
N GLU A 17 -31.59 11.61 20.30
CA GLU A 17 -31.01 12.87 20.77
C GLU A 17 -30.05 12.64 21.94
N ALA A 18 -30.42 11.80 22.92
CA ALA A 18 -29.55 11.41 24.02
C ALA A 18 -28.29 10.67 23.54
N ARG A 19 -28.42 9.80 22.52
CA ARG A 19 -27.28 9.13 21.88
C ARG A 19 -26.37 10.12 21.17
N LYS A 20 -26.94 11.08 20.43
CA LYS A 20 -26.20 12.15 19.76
C LYS A 20 -25.49 13.09 20.73
N ALA A 21 -26.05 13.25 21.93
CA ALA A 21 -25.44 14.00 23.03
C ALA A 21 -24.39 13.18 23.81
N GLY A 22 -24.21 11.89 23.52
CA GLY A 22 -23.30 10.99 24.25
C GLY A 22 -23.80 10.59 25.65
N LEU A 23 -25.08 10.84 25.96
CA LEU A 23 -25.72 10.49 27.25
C LEU A 23 -26.26 9.05 27.26
N ALA A 24 -26.55 8.49 26.09
CA ALA A 24 -27.03 7.13 25.93
C ALA A 24 -26.07 6.31 25.06
N PRO A 25 -25.91 5.00 25.31
CA PRO A 25 -25.04 4.14 24.52
C PRO A 25 -25.50 4.05 23.07
N ALA A 26 -24.53 3.95 22.16
CA ALA A 26 -24.76 3.79 20.74
C ALA A 26 -25.58 2.51 20.45
N GLU A 27 -26.28 2.51 19.33
CA GLU A 27 -26.97 1.31 18.86
C GLU A 27 -25.93 0.28 18.40
N VAL A 28 -26.13 -1.00 18.74
CA VAL A 28 -25.21 -2.07 18.36
C VAL A 28 -25.82 -2.85 17.19
N ASP A 29 -25.00 -3.10 16.16
CA ASP A 29 -25.40 -3.89 15.00
C ASP A 29 -25.43 -5.40 15.30
N GLU A 30 -25.79 -6.20 14.29
CA GLU A 30 -25.81 -7.67 14.39
C GLU A 30 -24.44 -8.30 14.67
N ASP A 31 -23.35 -7.62 14.26
CA ASP A 31 -21.97 -8.09 14.38
C ASP A 31 -21.31 -7.57 15.68
N GLY A 32 -22.07 -6.90 16.56
CA GLY A 32 -21.58 -6.35 17.82
C GLY A 32 -20.86 -5.00 17.69
N LYS A 33 -20.92 -4.32 16.54
CA LYS A 33 -20.29 -3.02 16.30
C LYS A 33 -21.26 -1.89 16.60
N GLU A 34 -20.72 -0.83 17.19
CA GLU A 34 -21.48 0.38 17.48
C GLU A 34 -21.77 1.18 16.21
N ILE A 35 -23.03 1.51 15.99
CA ILE A 35 -23.50 2.40 14.93
C ILE A 35 -23.40 3.83 15.47
N ASN A 36 -22.56 4.64 14.82
CA ASN A 36 -22.38 6.04 15.18
C ASN A 36 -23.74 6.80 15.12
N PRO A 37 -24.22 7.38 16.24
CA PRO A 37 -25.50 8.11 16.30
C PRO A 37 -25.59 9.36 15.41
N HIS A 38 -24.45 9.87 14.95
CA HIS A 38 -24.40 11.02 14.05
C HIS A 38 -24.62 10.65 12.57
N ILE A 39 -24.73 9.35 12.23
CA ILE A 39 -25.11 8.92 10.88
C ILE A 39 -26.58 9.30 10.65
N PRO A 40 -26.90 10.07 9.60
CA PRO A 40 -28.29 10.42 9.30
C PRO A 40 -29.18 9.19 9.14
N GLN A 41 -30.43 9.28 9.61
CA GLN A 41 -31.38 8.16 9.65
C GLN A 41 -31.59 7.49 8.29
N TYR A 42 -31.57 8.25 7.19
CA TYR A 42 -31.73 7.71 5.84
C TYR A 42 -30.53 6.87 5.35
N MET A 43 -29.35 7.02 5.98
CA MET A 43 -28.18 6.18 5.71
C MET A 43 -28.15 4.94 6.61
N SER A 44 -28.53 5.07 7.88
CA SER A 44 -28.52 3.96 8.84
C SER A 44 -29.70 2.99 8.67
N SER A 45 -30.86 3.47 8.22
CA SER A 45 -32.01 2.60 7.95
C SER A 45 -31.78 1.74 6.70
N ALA A 46 -31.86 0.43 6.88
CA ALA A 46 -31.82 -0.51 5.77
C ALA A 46 -33.16 -0.47 5.00
N PRO A 47 -33.14 -0.33 3.66
CA PRO A 47 -34.35 -0.37 2.85
C PRO A 47 -35.10 -1.70 2.97
N TRP A 48 -36.42 -1.66 2.83
CA TRP A 48 -37.31 -2.81 3.04
C TRP A 48 -36.94 -4.04 2.19
N TYR A 49 -36.40 -3.86 0.99
CA TYR A 49 -36.05 -4.95 0.08
C TYR A 49 -34.81 -5.77 0.51
N LEU A 50 -34.08 -5.31 1.53
CA LEU A 50 -32.97 -6.06 2.12
C LEU A 50 -33.40 -6.93 3.31
N ASN A 51 -34.67 -6.83 3.75
CA ASN A 51 -35.25 -7.63 4.83
C ASN A 51 -34.38 -7.71 6.10
N ALA A 52 -33.70 -6.62 6.45
CA ALA A 52 -32.92 -6.57 7.68
C ALA A 52 -33.87 -6.45 8.88
N GLU A 53 -33.82 -7.44 9.78
CA GLU A 53 -34.63 -7.45 11.01
C GLU A 53 -34.02 -6.55 12.10
N ARG A 54 -32.71 -6.30 12.02
CA ARG A 54 -31.95 -5.50 12.98
C ARG A 54 -31.28 -4.29 12.31
N PRO A 55 -31.04 -3.20 13.07
CA PRO A 55 -30.23 -2.07 12.62
C PRO A 55 -28.85 -2.58 12.17
N SER A 56 -28.46 -2.27 10.94
CA SER A 56 -27.14 -2.64 10.43
C SER A 56 -26.69 -1.66 9.35
N LEU A 57 -25.38 -1.52 9.18
CA LEU A 57 -24.77 -0.74 8.10
C LEU A 57 -24.28 -1.63 6.95
N LYS A 58 -24.70 -2.90 6.92
CA LYS A 58 -24.26 -3.89 5.92
C LYS A 58 -24.67 -3.48 4.50
N HIS A 59 -25.82 -2.82 4.33
CA HIS A 59 -26.30 -2.33 3.04
C HIS A 59 -25.48 -1.19 2.45
N GLN A 60 -24.75 -0.45 3.28
CA GLN A 60 -23.83 0.60 2.82
C GLN A 60 -22.45 0.02 2.44
N ARG A 61 -22.16 -1.23 2.79
CA ARG A 61 -20.93 -1.90 2.38
C ARG A 61 -21.01 -2.25 0.89
N LYS A 62 -19.85 -2.30 0.27
CA LYS A 62 -19.73 -2.66 -1.14
C LYS A 62 -20.32 -4.07 -1.39
N TRP A 63 -21.44 -4.13 -2.10
CA TRP A 63 -22.20 -5.37 -2.35
C TRP A 63 -21.65 -6.22 -3.50
N LYS A 64 -21.03 -5.58 -4.51
CA LYS A 64 -20.28 -6.28 -5.56
C LYS A 64 -18.81 -6.31 -5.18
N SER A 65 -18.23 -7.49 -5.01
CA SER A 65 -16.78 -7.62 -5.02
C SER A 65 -16.25 -7.07 -6.35
N ASP A 66 -15.07 -6.44 -6.33
CA ASP A 66 -14.39 -6.15 -7.59
C ASP A 66 -14.18 -7.46 -8.35
N PRO A 67 -14.30 -7.45 -9.69
CA PRO A 67 -13.81 -8.57 -10.49
C PRO A 67 -12.40 -8.92 -10.03
N ASN A 68 -12.09 -10.21 -9.94
CA ASN A 68 -10.76 -10.64 -9.57
C ASN A 68 -9.81 -10.35 -10.74
N TYR A 69 -9.36 -9.10 -10.85
CA TYR A 69 -8.45 -8.66 -11.91
C TYR A 69 -7.15 -9.44 -11.79
N THR A 70 -6.82 -10.16 -12.86
CA THR A 70 -5.61 -10.99 -12.88
C THR A 70 -4.39 -10.08 -12.94
N LYS A 71 -3.36 -10.33 -12.13
CA LYS A 71 -2.05 -9.66 -12.32
C LYS A 71 -1.20 -10.31 -13.41
N SER A 72 -1.67 -11.42 -13.96
CA SER A 72 -1.01 -12.12 -15.06
C SER A 72 -1.09 -11.32 -16.35
N TRP A 73 -0.04 -11.42 -17.16
CA TRP A 73 0.03 -10.84 -18.49
C TRP A 73 0.10 -11.94 -19.55
N TYR A 74 -0.16 -11.58 -20.81
CA TYR A 74 -0.08 -12.49 -21.94
C TYR A 74 1.32 -13.11 -22.08
N ASP A 75 1.36 -14.44 -22.22
CA ASP A 75 2.59 -15.18 -22.52
C ASP A 75 3.05 -14.89 -23.97
N ARG A 76 3.88 -13.87 -24.14
CA ARG A 76 4.37 -13.46 -25.47
C ARG A 76 5.24 -14.57 -26.09
N GLY A 77 4.82 -15.08 -27.24
CA GLY A 77 5.57 -16.07 -28.01
C GLY A 77 5.44 -17.52 -27.50
N ALA A 78 4.57 -17.78 -26.53
CA ALA A 78 4.26 -19.13 -26.10
C ALA A 78 3.55 -19.92 -27.20
N LYS A 79 4.06 -21.13 -27.44
CA LYS A 79 3.60 -22.06 -28.47
C LYS A 79 3.07 -23.30 -27.79
N ILE A 80 1.92 -23.81 -28.24
CA ILE A 80 1.28 -24.99 -27.64
C ILE A 80 1.65 -26.25 -28.41
N PHE A 81 1.24 -26.32 -29.69
CA PHE A 81 1.32 -27.55 -30.48
C PHE A 81 1.79 -27.26 -31.90
N GLN A 82 2.70 -28.10 -32.41
CA GLN A 82 3.13 -28.03 -33.81
C GLN A 82 2.61 -29.24 -34.57
N ALA A 83 1.81 -29.00 -35.61
CA ALA A 83 1.34 -30.05 -36.49
C ALA A 83 2.38 -30.38 -37.58
N GLU A 84 2.49 -31.66 -37.93
CA GLU A 84 3.34 -32.12 -39.05
C GLU A 84 2.66 -32.01 -40.42
N LYS A 85 1.33 -31.93 -40.43
CA LYS A 85 0.51 -31.82 -41.65
C LYS A 85 -0.52 -30.72 -41.51
N TYR A 86 -0.91 -30.14 -42.64
CA TYR A 86 -1.93 -29.10 -42.69
C TYR A 86 -3.27 -29.64 -42.17
N ARG A 87 -3.89 -28.89 -41.27
CA ARG A 87 -5.22 -29.19 -40.71
C ARG A 87 -6.27 -28.32 -41.39
N LYS A 88 -7.46 -28.88 -41.61
CA LYS A 88 -8.59 -28.11 -42.17
C LYS A 88 -8.97 -26.99 -41.19
N GLY A 89 -9.06 -25.76 -41.69
CA GLY A 89 -9.30 -24.57 -40.88
C GLY A 89 -8.03 -23.86 -40.42
N ALA A 90 -6.84 -24.41 -40.69
CA ALA A 90 -5.59 -23.72 -40.41
C ALA A 90 -5.31 -22.63 -41.45
N CYS A 91 -4.52 -21.63 -41.06
CA CYS A 91 -4.00 -20.60 -41.92
C CYS A 91 -3.39 -21.19 -43.19
N GLU A 92 -3.87 -20.75 -44.35
CA GLU A 92 -3.44 -21.31 -45.65
C GLU A 92 -1.96 -21.03 -45.94
N ASN A 93 -1.40 -19.97 -45.33
CA ASN A 93 -0.01 -19.56 -45.51
C ASN A 93 0.95 -20.36 -44.61
N CYS A 94 0.78 -20.32 -43.28
CA CYS A 94 1.72 -20.88 -42.31
C CYS A 94 1.29 -22.22 -41.71
N GLY A 95 -0.01 -22.57 -41.74
CA GLY A 95 -0.53 -23.83 -41.19
C GLY A 95 -0.86 -23.83 -39.69
N ALA A 96 -0.77 -22.70 -39.00
CA ALA A 96 -1.26 -22.55 -37.61
C ALA A 96 -2.80 -22.44 -37.58
N MET A 97 -3.44 -22.93 -36.51
CA MET A 97 -4.90 -22.88 -36.33
C MET A 97 -5.41 -21.62 -35.62
N THR A 98 -4.53 -20.78 -35.11
CA THR A 98 -4.89 -19.65 -34.23
C THR A 98 -5.36 -18.40 -34.97
N HIS A 99 -5.08 -18.29 -36.27
CA HIS A 99 -5.35 -17.11 -37.07
C HIS A 99 -5.61 -17.45 -38.54
N ASP A 100 -6.15 -16.48 -39.28
CA ASP A 100 -6.44 -16.59 -40.72
C ASP A 100 -5.24 -16.19 -41.58
N ALA A 101 -5.26 -16.54 -42.87
CA ALA A 101 -4.20 -16.18 -43.82
C ALA A 101 -3.94 -14.66 -43.93
N LYS A 102 -4.94 -13.82 -43.65
CA LYS A 102 -4.82 -12.35 -43.69
C LYS A 102 -4.13 -11.75 -42.46
N SER A 103 -4.33 -12.36 -41.29
CA SER A 103 -3.70 -11.95 -40.01
C SER A 103 -2.42 -12.73 -39.71
N CYS A 104 -1.93 -13.50 -40.68
CA CYS A 104 -0.70 -14.28 -40.58
C CYS A 104 0.52 -13.37 -40.43
N MET A 105 1.26 -13.56 -39.33
CA MET A 105 2.50 -12.83 -39.05
C MET A 105 3.69 -13.36 -39.88
N GLU A 106 3.58 -14.59 -40.39
CA GLU A 106 4.58 -15.15 -41.30
C GLU A 106 4.49 -14.52 -42.70
N ARG A 107 5.65 -14.33 -43.32
CA ARG A 107 5.77 -13.75 -44.66
C ARG A 107 4.85 -14.49 -45.66
N PRO A 108 4.04 -13.79 -46.46
CA PRO A 108 3.18 -14.42 -47.47
C PRO A 108 3.97 -15.29 -48.45
N ARG A 109 3.64 -16.58 -48.53
CA ARG A 109 4.28 -17.55 -49.41
C ARG A 109 3.56 -17.61 -50.76
N LYS A 110 4.31 -17.80 -51.85
CA LYS A 110 3.74 -18.02 -53.20
C LYS A 110 2.90 -19.29 -53.27
N LYS A 111 3.33 -20.35 -52.59
CA LYS A 111 2.55 -21.57 -52.33
C LYS A 111 2.51 -21.75 -50.81
N GLY A 112 1.34 -21.58 -50.21
CA GLY A 112 1.14 -21.70 -48.78
C GLY A 112 1.28 -23.14 -48.25
N ALA A 113 1.31 -23.27 -46.93
CA ALA A 113 1.35 -24.55 -46.22
C ALA A 113 0.18 -25.49 -46.58
N LYS A 114 -0.97 -24.93 -46.97
CA LYS A 114 -2.15 -25.71 -47.42
C LYS A 114 -1.85 -26.67 -48.57
N TRP A 115 -1.04 -26.23 -49.54
CA TRP A 115 -0.72 -27.02 -50.73
C TRP A 115 0.62 -27.75 -50.62
N THR A 116 1.52 -27.28 -49.76
CA THR A 116 2.89 -27.80 -49.67
C THR A 116 3.11 -28.71 -48.46
N ASN A 117 2.30 -28.62 -47.40
CA ASN A 117 2.51 -29.29 -46.11
C ASN A 117 3.90 -29.07 -45.49
N MET A 118 4.67 -28.08 -45.98
CA MET A 118 6.03 -27.81 -45.53
C MET A 118 6.07 -26.57 -44.63
N HIS A 119 6.98 -26.58 -43.67
CA HIS A 119 7.22 -25.48 -42.71
C HIS A 119 5.92 -25.03 -42.01
N ILE A 120 5.27 -25.94 -41.30
CA ILE A 120 4.06 -25.66 -40.54
C ILE A 120 4.44 -24.94 -39.24
N ALA A 121 3.83 -23.78 -39.04
CA ALA A 121 4.01 -22.99 -37.83
C ALA A 121 3.30 -23.66 -36.64
N PRO A 122 3.89 -23.59 -35.44
CA PRO A 122 3.22 -24.01 -34.22
C PRO A 122 2.04 -23.09 -33.87
N ASP A 123 1.02 -23.65 -33.23
CA ASP A 123 -0.14 -22.94 -32.71
C ASP A 123 0.26 -22.05 -31.52
N GLU A 124 -0.25 -20.82 -31.52
CA GLU A 124 -0.03 -19.82 -30.47
C GLU A 124 -0.96 -20.06 -29.26
N LYS A 125 -0.54 -19.60 -28.08
CA LYS A 125 -1.40 -19.59 -26.90
C LYS A 125 -2.32 -18.36 -26.92
N ILE A 126 -3.63 -18.56 -27.11
CA ILE A 126 -4.62 -17.49 -27.04
C ILE A 126 -5.13 -17.41 -25.61
N GLU A 127 -4.92 -16.27 -24.96
CA GLU A 127 -5.39 -15.98 -23.61
C GLU A 127 -6.28 -14.74 -23.62
N THR A 128 -7.20 -14.64 -22.66
CA THR A 128 -8.04 -13.47 -22.47
C THR A 128 -8.06 -13.11 -20.99
N PHE A 129 -7.70 -11.88 -20.65
CA PHE A 129 -7.65 -11.39 -19.28
C PHE A 129 -8.57 -10.19 -19.10
N GLU A 130 -9.25 -10.14 -17.95
CA GLU A 130 -9.95 -8.96 -17.50
C GLU A 130 -9.03 -8.18 -16.54
N LEU A 131 -8.69 -6.97 -16.95
CA LEU A 131 -7.81 -6.05 -16.23
C LEU A 131 -8.55 -4.75 -15.94
N ASP A 132 -8.16 -4.09 -14.85
CA ASP A 132 -8.63 -2.78 -14.47
C ASP A 132 -8.01 -1.68 -15.36
N TYR A 133 -8.35 -0.42 -15.08
CA TYR A 133 -7.90 0.73 -15.88
C TYR A 133 -6.37 0.87 -15.83
N ASP A 134 -5.77 0.73 -14.65
CA ASP A 134 -4.34 0.86 -14.43
C ASP A 134 -3.61 -0.39 -14.93
N GLY A 135 -4.13 -1.60 -14.68
CA GLY A 135 -3.57 -2.84 -15.18
C GLY A 135 -3.50 -2.91 -16.70
N LYS A 136 -4.44 -2.31 -17.45
CA LYS A 136 -4.32 -2.21 -18.93
C LYS A 136 -3.24 -1.25 -19.40
N ARG A 137 -2.89 -0.25 -18.58
CA ARG A 137 -1.94 0.83 -18.93
C ARG A 137 -0.60 0.71 -18.24
N ASP A 138 -0.41 -0.29 -17.41
CA ASP A 138 0.86 -0.51 -16.76
C ASP A 138 1.94 -0.76 -17.82
N ARG A 139 2.92 0.14 -17.83
CA ARG A 139 4.07 0.10 -18.74
C ARG A 139 4.93 -1.15 -18.49
N TRP A 140 4.91 -1.67 -17.27
CA TRP A 140 5.71 -2.80 -16.84
C TRP A 140 4.98 -4.15 -16.97
N ASN A 141 3.84 -4.18 -17.66
CA ASN A 141 3.14 -5.41 -17.98
C ASN A 141 4.03 -6.42 -18.73
N GLY A 142 4.16 -7.63 -18.18
CA GLY A 142 5.01 -8.69 -18.71
C GLY A 142 6.51 -8.47 -18.47
N TYR A 143 6.89 -7.60 -17.52
CA TYR A 143 8.28 -7.42 -17.12
C TYR A 143 8.81 -8.68 -16.42
N ASP A 144 9.89 -9.26 -16.95
CA ASP A 144 10.59 -10.35 -16.30
C ASP A 144 11.60 -9.77 -15.28
N ALA A 145 11.37 -10.08 -14.00
CA ALA A 145 12.22 -9.66 -12.89
C ALA A 145 13.68 -10.12 -13.04
N SER A 146 13.94 -11.23 -13.75
CA SER A 146 15.30 -11.71 -13.99
C SER A 146 16.13 -10.71 -14.83
N THR A 147 15.48 -9.95 -15.72
CA THR A 147 16.16 -8.98 -16.58
C THR A 147 16.74 -7.80 -15.82
N TYR A 148 16.28 -7.55 -14.57
CA TYR A 148 16.86 -6.55 -13.69
C TYR A 148 18.31 -6.86 -13.31
N ALA A 149 18.72 -8.13 -13.36
CA ALA A 149 20.12 -8.52 -13.14
C ALA A 149 21.09 -7.77 -14.07
N ARG A 150 20.70 -7.50 -15.32
CA ARG A 150 21.52 -6.73 -16.27
C ARG A 150 21.74 -5.28 -15.84
N VAL A 151 20.80 -4.72 -15.08
CA VAL A 151 20.94 -3.38 -14.49
C VAL A 151 21.94 -3.44 -13.36
N ILE A 152 21.82 -4.45 -12.47
CA ILE A 152 22.76 -4.68 -11.37
C ILE A 152 24.19 -4.84 -11.91
N GLU A 153 24.41 -5.73 -12.88
CA GLU A 153 25.71 -5.96 -13.53
C GLU A 153 26.32 -4.66 -14.09
N ARG A 154 25.49 -3.80 -14.71
CA ARG A 154 25.94 -2.51 -15.23
C ARG A 154 26.39 -1.57 -14.11
N TYR A 155 25.69 -1.54 -12.98
CA TYR A 155 26.08 -0.70 -11.84
C TYR A 155 27.34 -1.25 -11.16
N GLU A 156 27.46 -2.56 -11.02
CA GLU A 156 28.66 -3.21 -10.48
C GLU A 156 29.89 -2.92 -11.33
N ALA A 157 29.80 -3.04 -12.66
CA ALA A 157 30.88 -2.69 -13.57
C ALA A 157 31.35 -1.22 -13.41
N ARG A 158 30.41 -0.28 -13.25
CA ARG A 158 30.74 1.14 -12.99
C ARG A 158 31.43 1.35 -11.64
N VAL A 159 31.02 0.61 -10.61
CA VAL A 159 31.64 0.67 -9.30
C VAL A 159 33.06 0.13 -9.37
N ASP A 160 33.30 -0.94 -10.12
CA ASP A 160 34.63 -1.52 -10.28
C ASP A 160 35.57 -0.62 -11.11
N GLU A 161 35.07 0.02 -12.17
CA GLU A 161 35.80 1.07 -12.89
C GLU A 161 36.21 2.22 -11.96
N ALA A 162 35.29 2.69 -11.11
CA ALA A 162 35.57 3.76 -10.15
C ALA A 162 36.64 3.36 -9.12
N LYS A 163 36.61 2.12 -8.59
CA LYS A 163 37.65 1.61 -7.69
C LYS A 163 39.01 1.54 -8.36
N VAL A 164 39.06 1.13 -9.64
CA VAL A 164 40.29 1.07 -10.43
C VAL A 164 40.87 2.47 -10.64
N ASP A 165 40.02 3.47 -10.87
CA ASP A 165 40.47 4.86 -11.00
C ASP A 165 40.92 5.46 -9.66
N GLU A 166 40.24 5.16 -8.55
CA GLU A 166 40.71 5.52 -7.20
C GLU A 166 42.07 4.88 -6.88
N SER A 167 42.26 3.59 -7.20
CA SER A 167 43.57 2.93 -6.98
C SER A 167 44.68 3.56 -7.80
N LYS A 168 44.43 3.88 -9.09
CA LYS A 168 45.40 4.62 -9.92
C LYS A 168 45.70 6.00 -9.33
N GLN A 169 44.69 6.69 -8.78
CA GLN A 169 44.87 8.02 -8.21
C GLN A 169 45.65 7.98 -6.89
N MET A 170 45.49 6.93 -6.09
CA MET A 170 46.31 6.64 -4.91
C MET A 170 47.76 6.29 -5.28
N ASP A 171 47.99 5.60 -6.41
CA ASP A 171 49.33 5.31 -6.93
C ASP A 171 50.04 6.56 -7.50
N PHE A 172 49.27 7.56 -7.98
CA PHE A 172 49.79 8.88 -8.38
C PHE A 172 49.92 9.88 -7.21
N ALA A 173 49.45 9.56 -6.00
CA ALA A 173 49.49 10.43 -4.82
C ALA A 173 50.84 10.43 -4.07
N LYS A 174 51.93 9.99 -4.73
CA LYS A 174 53.32 10.25 -4.29
C LYS A 174 53.89 11.54 -4.92
N VAL A 175 53.04 12.55 -5.12
CA VAL A 175 53.42 13.91 -5.48
C VAL A 175 52.89 14.86 -4.41
N GLU A 176 53.79 15.29 -3.52
CA GLU A 176 53.53 16.38 -2.58
C GLU A 176 53.27 17.69 -3.33
N LYS A 177 52.01 18.02 -3.57
CA LYS A 177 51.60 19.41 -3.77
C LYS A 177 50.32 19.69 -3.00
N ARG A 178 50.48 20.38 -1.87
CA ARG A 178 49.40 21.12 -1.21
C ARG A 178 48.86 22.16 -2.19
N VAL A 179 47.74 21.86 -2.84
CA VAL A 179 46.90 22.88 -3.45
C VAL A 179 46.08 23.51 -2.34
N ARG A 180 46.49 24.69 -1.87
CA ARG A 180 45.60 25.58 -1.12
C ARG A 180 44.57 26.10 -2.11
N THR A 181 43.37 25.52 -2.11
CA THR A 181 42.23 26.16 -2.76
C THR A 181 41.81 27.37 -1.90
N THR A 182 42.13 28.57 -2.36
CA THR A 182 41.50 29.82 -1.92
C THR A 182 40.05 29.81 -2.36
N GLY A 183 39.18 29.34 -1.48
CA GLY A 183 37.78 29.17 -1.79
C GLY A 183 37.05 28.56 -0.63
N GLY A 184 37.15 29.20 0.54
CA GLY A 184 36.21 29.01 1.65
C GLY A 184 34.82 29.50 1.22
N GLY A 185 34.25 28.81 0.23
CA GLY A 185 32.86 28.93 -0.14
C GLY A 185 32.08 28.22 0.94
N SER A 186 31.57 28.99 1.90
CA SER A 186 30.33 28.67 2.59
C SER A 186 29.23 28.57 1.54
N THR A 187 29.24 27.47 0.79
CA THR A 187 28.06 26.99 0.09
C THR A 187 27.10 26.67 1.21
N GLY A 188 26.16 27.60 1.44
CA GLY A 188 25.05 27.41 2.35
C GLY A 188 24.23 26.25 1.84
N THR A 189 24.68 25.02 2.13
CA THR A 189 23.87 23.83 2.01
C THR A 189 22.64 24.12 2.86
N VAL A 190 21.45 24.11 2.25
CA VAL A 190 20.21 24.04 2.99
C VAL A 190 20.30 22.76 3.81
N ARG A 191 20.86 22.83 5.02
CA ARG A 191 20.98 21.69 5.91
C ARG A 191 19.55 21.37 6.31
N ASN A 192 19.14 20.12 6.09
CA ASN A 192 17.86 19.67 6.60
C ASN A 192 17.80 20.00 8.08
N LEU A 193 16.79 20.78 8.48
CA LEU A 193 16.63 21.26 9.86
C LEU A 193 16.33 20.11 10.84
N ARG A 194 15.90 18.97 10.30
CA ARG A 194 15.69 17.76 11.09
C ARG A 194 17.04 17.15 11.47
N ILE A 195 17.28 17.10 12.77
CA ILE A 195 18.38 16.36 13.40
C ILE A 195 18.22 14.88 13.05
N ARG A 196 19.29 14.25 12.55
CA ARG A 196 19.24 12.86 12.05
C ARG A 196 19.35 11.85 13.18
N GLU A 197 20.04 12.24 14.25
CA GLU A 197 20.29 11.49 15.47
C GLU A 197 18.99 11.29 16.28
N ASP A 198 18.05 12.24 16.18
CA ASP A 198 16.77 12.18 16.88
C ASP A 198 15.75 11.34 16.09
N THR A 199 15.52 10.11 16.56
CA THR A 199 14.46 9.24 16.05
C THR A 199 13.09 9.82 16.37
N ALA A 200 12.18 9.84 15.39
CA ALA A 200 10.81 10.29 15.64
C ALA A 200 10.08 9.26 16.52
N LYS A 201 9.20 9.74 17.42
CA LYS A 201 8.47 8.90 18.39
C LYS A 201 7.77 7.69 17.76
N TYR A 202 7.06 7.87 16.65
CA TYR A 202 6.35 6.80 15.93
C TYR A 202 7.26 5.80 15.18
N LEU A 203 8.57 6.00 15.21
CA LEU A 203 9.56 5.06 14.66
C LEU A 203 10.28 4.27 15.76
N LEU A 204 10.00 4.55 17.04
CA LEU A 204 10.58 3.81 18.16
C LEU A 204 10.07 2.36 18.19
N ASN A 205 8.80 2.16 17.84
CA ASN A 205 8.20 0.84 17.63
C ASN A 205 7.35 0.87 16.35
N LEU A 206 7.59 -0.08 15.44
CA LEU A 206 6.88 -0.19 14.15
C LEU A 206 5.64 -1.09 14.24
N ASP A 207 5.42 -1.75 15.38
CA ASP A 207 4.23 -2.56 15.61
C ASP A 207 2.98 -1.67 15.62
N VAL A 208 1.96 -2.10 14.86
CA VAL A 208 0.71 -1.33 14.65
C VAL A 208 -0.05 -1.10 15.96
N ASN A 209 0.08 -2.02 16.91
CA ASN A 209 -0.61 -1.99 18.21
C ASN A 209 0.30 -1.51 19.35
N SER A 210 1.38 -0.79 19.04
CA SER A 210 2.25 -0.16 20.04
C SER A 210 1.57 1.08 20.65
N ALA A 211 2.32 2.13 20.98
CA ALA A 211 1.76 3.36 21.52
C ALA A 211 1.16 4.25 20.42
N TYR A 212 -0.04 4.79 20.68
CA TYR A 212 -0.68 5.73 19.77
C TYR A 212 0.08 7.06 19.72
N TYR A 213 0.55 7.42 18.52
CA TYR A 213 1.12 8.73 18.21
C TYR A 213 0.06 9.62 17.56
N ASP A 214 -0.22 10.78 18.14
CA ASP A 214 -1.08 11.79 17.53
C ASP A 214 -0.23 12.71 16.62
N PRO A 215 -0.33 12.60 15.28
CA PRO A 215 0.46 13.42 14.37
C PRO A 215 0.06 14.91 14.39
N LYS A 216 -1.13 15.26 14.88
CA LYS A 216 -1.60 16.64 14.95
C LYS A 216 -0.86 17.43 16.03
N THR A 217 -0.80 16.87 17.22
CA THR A 217 -0.12 17.49 18.37
C THR A 217 1.34 17.04 18.52
N ARG A 218 1.76 16.03 17.74
CA ARG A 218 3.09 15.39 17.81
C ARG A 218 3.38 14.79 19.20
N SER A 219 2.34 14.27 19.84
CA SER A 219 2.42 13.66 21.18
C SER A 219 2.25 12.16 21.12
N MET A 220 2.98 11.44 21.98
CA MET A 220 2.84 10.00 22.20
C MET A 220 2.66 9.82 23.70
N ARG A 221 1.47 9.35 24.12
CA ARG A 221 1.12 9.33 25.55
C ARG A 221 1.77 8.16 26.28
N GLU A 222 1.52 6.96 25.77
CA GLU A 222 2.01 5.69 26.32
C GLU A 222 3.46 5.40 25.88
N ASP A 223 4.12 4.52 26.62
CA ASP A 223 5.45 4.01 26.27
C ASP A 223 5.35 3.10 25.03
N PRO A 224 6.09 3.37 23.93
CA PRO A 224 6.11 2.50 22.76
C PRO A 224 6.79 1.14 23.00
N LEU A 225 7.60 0.99 24.06
CA LEU A 225 8.37 -0.22 24.36
C LEU A 225 8.19 -0.62 25.84
N PRO A 226 6.99 -1.00 26.31
CA PRO A 226 6.73 -1.25 27.73
C PRO A 226 7.64 -2.35 28.31
N ASP A 227 7.90 -3.41 27.56
CA ASP A 227 8.62 -4.60 28.03
C ASP A 227 10.16 -4.47 28.05
N ALA A 228 10.72 -3.39 27.46
CA ALA A 228 12.17 -3.18 27.45
C ALA A 228 12.70 -2.68 28.80
N ASP A 229 14.00 -2.82 29.05
CA ASP A 229 14.65 -2.33 30.28
C ASP A 229 14.58 -0.79 30.35
N PRO A 230 14.04 -0.19 31.43
CA PRO A 230 13.98 1.27 31.60
C PRO A 230 15.31 2.00 31.43
N ASN A 231 16.44 1.39 31.79
CA ASN A 231 17.75 2.07 31.71
C ASN A 231 18.28 2.20 30.27
N GLU A 232 17.79 1.37 29.35
CA GLU A 232 18.19 1.39 27.95
C GLU A 232 17.22 2.21 27.09
N LYS A 233 16.08 2.62 27.64
CA LYS A 233 15.06 3.41 26.94
C LYS A 233 15.48 4.87 26.84
N PHE A 234 15.46 5.39 25.61
CA PHE A 234 15.59 6.82 25.37
C PHE A 234 14.30 7.61 25.66
N TYR A 235 13.13 6.96 25.55
CA TYR A 235 11.83 7.60 25.66
C TYR A 235 10.79 6.65 26.25
N GLU A 236 10.13 7.08 27.34
CA GLU A 236 9.15 6.28 28.11
C GLU A 236 7.70 6.78 27.94
N GLY A 237 7.44 7.64 26.95
CA GLY A 237 6.12 8.25 26.73
C GLY A 237 5.94 9.62 27.40
N ASP A 238 5.09 10.47 26.82
CA ASP A 238 4.85 11.84 27.32
C ASP A 238 4.16 11.84 28.68
N ASN A 239 3.40 10.78 29.05
CA ASN A 239 2.75 10.69 30.35
C ASN A 239 3.76 10.60 31.50
N GLN A 240 4.85 9.86 31.31
CA GLN A 240 5.92 9.72 32.30
C GLN A 240 6.60 11.05 32.59
N TYR A 241 6.93 11.82 31.55
CA TYR A 241 7.53 13.15 31.71
C TYR A 241 6.56 14.19 32.31
N ARG A 242 5.24 14.03 32.12
CA ARG A 242 4.23 14.91 32.73
C ARG A 242 3.98 14.64 34.22
N MET A 243 4.27 13.43 34.68
CA MET A 243 4.03 12.99 36.07
C MET A 243 5.29 13.03 36.93
N SER A 244 6.45 13.40 36.38
CA SER A 244 7.74 13.39 37.06
C SER A 244 8.27 14.81 37.38
N GLY A 245 9.31 14.87 38.21
CA GLY A 245 9.98 16.11 38.60
C GLY A 245 9.12 17.04 39.47
N GLN A 246 9.33 18.35 39.29
CA GLN A 246 8.68 19.41 40.08
C GLN A 246 7.14 19.40 39.98
N ALA A 247 6.58 18.81 38.92
CA ALA A 247 5.13 18.67 38.78
C ALA A 247 4.50 17.83 39.92
N LEU A 248 5.24 16.84 40.44
CA LEU A 248 4.77 15.98 41.52
C LEU A 248 4.82 16.71 42.87
N GLU A 249 5.90 17.44 43.14
CA GLU A 249 6.03 18.30 44.33
C GLU A 249 4.93 19.37 44.37
N PHE A 250 4.65 20.01 43.23
CA PHE A 250 3.57 20.98 43.11
C PHE A 250 2.19 20.36 43.36
N LYS A 251 1.95 19.13 42.90
CA LYS A 251 0.71 18.40 43.21
C LYS A 251 0.58 18.10 44.69
N GLN A 252 1.65 17.66 45.34
CA GLN A 252 1.67 17.41 46.80
C GLN A 252 1.36 18.70 47.58
N LEU A 253 1.98 19.83 47.19
CA LEU A 253 1.69 21.12 47.80
C LEU A 253 0.24 21.56 47.62
N ASN A 254 -0.35 21.35 46.44
CA ASN A 254 -1.76 21.67 46.21
C ASN A 254 -2.70 20.79 47.04
N ILE A 255 -2.41 19.49 47.14
CA ILE A 255 -3.19 18.58 47.99
C ILE A 255 -3.12 19.04 49.44
N HIS A 256 -1.91 19.32 49.95
CA HIS A 256 -1.72 19.85 51.30
C HIS A 256 -2.47 21.18 51.52
N ALA A 257 -2.45 22.09 50.54
CA ALA A 257 -3.17 23.36 50.64
C ALA A 257 -4.70 23.16 50.65
N TRP A 258 -5.23 22.17 49.94
CA TRP A 258 -6.65 21.80 49.97
C TRP A 258 -7.06 21.08 51.26
N GLU A 259 -6.17 20.28 51.84
CA GLU A 259 -6.42 19.60 53.12
C GLU A 259 -6.34 20.56 54.32
N ALA A 260 -5.51 21.61 54.21
CA ALA A 260 -5.36 22.63 55.24
C ALA A 260 -6.47 23.69 55.25
N PHE A 261 -7.28 23.75 54.19
CA PHE A 261 -8.39 24.71 54.02
C PHE A 261 -9.73 24.10 54.44
#